data_AF-A0A1Y6APY0-F1
#
_entry.id   AF-A0A1Y6APY0-F1
#
_cell.length_a   1.000
_cell.length_b   1.000
_cell.length_c   1.000
_cell.angle_alpha   90.00
_cell.angle_beta   90.00
_cell.angle_gamma   90.00
#
_symmetry.space_group_name_H-M   'P 1'
#
loop_
_entity.id
_entity.type
_entity.pdbx_description
1 polymer ?
#
loop_
_entity_poly.entity_id
_entity_poly.type
_entity_poly.pdbx_seq_one_letter_code
_entity_poly.pdbx_strand_id
1 'polypeptide(L)'
;MELPNDLSQLLQETNGIAGQYGDFVWSASKIKRENMNMRYIVDFKDLYMPFDCLLFFADGGNGNLFGYSILNGIVQRDDIYVWNHENDSRTWVAPSLETFMKWWESGKITI
;
A
#
# COMPACT_ATOMS: atom_id res chain seq x y z
N MET A 1 6.92 -1.63 -13.93
CA MET A 1 6.49 -2.16 -12.62
C MET A 1 5.45 -3.21 -12.89
N GLU A 2 5.67 -4.41 -12.38
CA GLU A 2 4.70 -5.50 -12.47
C GLU A 2 3.90 -5.54 -11.18
N LEU A 3 2.57 -5.63 -11.32
CA LEU A 3 1.68 -5.79 -10.18
C LEU A 3 1.67 -7.25 -9.73
N PRO A 4 1.53 -7.52 -8.43
CA PRO A 4 1.31 -8.88 -7.96
C PRO A 4 -0.05 -9.38 -8.48
N ASN A 5 -0.13 -10.69 -8.77
CA ASN A 5 -1.27 -11.29 -9.46
C ASN A 5 -2.61 -10.93 -8.80
N ASP A 6 -2.70 -11.07 -7.48
CA ASP A 6 -3.93 -10.81 -6.72
C ASP A 6 -4.39 -9.34 -6.84
N LEU A 7 -3.45 -8.39 -6.75
CA LEU A 7 -3.79 -6.97 -6.92
C LEU A 7 -4.20 -6.67 -8.37
N SER A 8 -3.50 -7.25 -9.35
CA SER A 8 -3.86 -7.09 -10.76
C SER A 8 -5.25 -7.62 -11.04
N GLN A 9 -5.59 -8.80 -10.53
CA GLN A 9 -6.91 -9.41 -10.71
C GLN A 9 -8.00 -8.56 -10.05
N LEU A 10 -7.81 -8.14 -8.80
CA LEU A 10 -8.75 -7.24 -8.11
C LEU A 10 -8.98 -5.96 -8.90
N LEU A 11 -7.92 -5.32 -9.40
CA LEU A 11 -8.05 -4.10 -10.19
C LEU A 11 -8.76 -4.32 -11.53
N GLN A 12 -8.66 -5.50 -12.14
CA GLN A 12 -9.39 -5.83 -13.35
C GLN A 12 -10.88 -6.09 -13.08
N GLU A 13 -11.20 -6.71 -11.94
CA GLU A 13 -12.57 -7.04 -11.57
C GLU A 13 -13.35 -5.84 -11.05
N THR A 14 -12.74 -5.02 -10.19
CA THR A 14 -13.44 -3.95 -9.46
C THR A 14 -12.83 -2.57 -9.64
N ASN A 15 -11.57 -2.49 -10.09
CA ASN A 15 -10.77 -1.26 -10.16
C ASN A 15 -10.72 -0.51 -8.81
N GLY A 16 -10.46 -1.27 -7.74
CA GLY A 16 -10.45 -0.78 -6.36
C GLY A 16 -11.70 -1.22 -5.59
N ILE A 17 -11.70 -1.00 -4.29
CA ILE A 17 -12.82 -1.34 -3.40
C ILE A 17 -13.15 -0.10 -2.60
N ALA A 18 -14.40 0.35 -2.67
CA ALA A 18 -14.89 1.42 -1.82
C ALA A 18 -15.11 0.91 -0.38
N GLY A 19 -14.62 1.66 0.59
CA GLY A 19 -14.91 1.49 2.02
C GLY A 19 -15.88 2.55 2.53
N GLN A 20 -16.22 2.47 3.82
CA GLN A 20 -17.21 3.36 4.45
C GLN A 20 -16.78 4.84 4.47
N TYR A 21 -15.48 5.09 4.62
CA TYR A 21 -14.92 6.44 4.83
C TYR A 21 -13.85 6.83 3.78
N GLY A 22 -13.76 6.07 2.70
CA GLY A 22 -12.70 6.20 1.70
C GLY A 22 -12.55 4.91 0.90
N ASP A 23 -11.49 4.80 0.10
CA ASP A 23 -11.20 3.57 -0.63
C ASP A 23 -10.53 2.56 0.31
N PHE A 24 -11.05 1.34 0.37
CA PHE A 24 -10.43 0.22 1.09
C PHE A 24 -9.21 -0.31 0.33
N VAL A 25 -9.33 -0.43 -0.99
CA VAL A 25 -8.21 -0.63 -1.92
C VAL A 25 -8.35 0.42 -3.02
N TRP A 26 -7.27 1.15 -3.28
CA TRP A 26 -7.28 2.22 -4.28
C TRP A 26 -7.50 1.68 -5.70
N SER A 27 -8.08 2.52 -6.56
CA SER A 27 -8.13 2.28 -8.00
C SER A 27 -6.74 2.32 -8.63
N ALA A 28 -6.58 1.72 -9.82
CA ALA A 28 -5.28 1.68 -10.51
C ALA A 28 -4.71 3.09 -10.78
N SER A 29 -5.58 4.06 -11.11
CA SER A 29 -5.19 5.45 -11.33
C SER A 29 -4.72 6.13 -10.05
N LYS A 30 -5.37 5.87 -8.92
CA LYS A 30 -4.97 6.39 -7.61
C LYS A 30 -3.67 5.75 -7.13
N ILE A 31 -3.51 4.43 -7.26
CA ILE A 31 -2.24 3.72 -6.98
C ILE A 31 -1.08 4.41 -7.70
N LYS A 32 -1.22 4.62 -9.02
CA LYS A 32 -0.18 5.29 -9.81
C LYS A 32 0.10 6.70 -9.29
N ARG A 33 -0.94 7.50 -9.07
CA ARG A 33 -0.81 8.90 -8.63
C ARG A 33 -0.12 9.00 -7.27
N GLU A 34 -0.61 8.27 -6.27
CA GLU A 34 -0.09 8.36 -4.91
C GLU A 34 1.35 7.85 -4.82
N ASN A 35 1.69 6.74 -5.50
CA ASN A 35 3.08 6.26 -5.52
C ASN A 35 4.03 7.25 -6.20
N MET A 36 3.60 7.98 -7.24
CA MET A 36 4.41 9.05 -7.82
C MET A 36 4.57 10.21 -6.82
N ASN A 37 3.50 10.64 -6.17
CA ASN A 37 3.56 11.70 -5.17
C ASN A 37 4.55 11.36 -4.06
N MET A 38 4.44 10.17 -3.46
CA MET A 38 5.31 9.73 -2.36
C MET A 38 6.80 9.76 -2.74
N ARG A 39 7.14 9.42 -4.00
CA ARG A 39 8.55 9.37 -4.46
C ARG A 39 9.11 10.72 -4.88
N TYR A 40 8.26 11.66 -5.28
CA TYR A 40 8.69 12.92 -5.90
C TYR A 40 8.42 14.18 -5.06
N ILE A 41 7.67 14.10 -3.96
CA ILE A 41 7.58 15.19 -2.99
C ILE A 41 8.98 15.45 -2.42
N VAL A 42 9.47 16.68 -2.61
CA VAL A 42 10.84 17.06 -2.24
C VAL A 42 11.04 16.97 -0.72
N ASP A 43 10.09 17.51 0.04
CA ASP A 43 10.16 17.56 1.51
C ASP A 43 10.26 16.17 2.15
N PHE A 44 9.74 15.12 1.50
CA PHE A 44 9.78 13.76 2.04
C PHE A 44 11.18 13.14 2.00
N LYS A 45 12.07 13.62 1.11
CA LYS A 45 13.43 13.08 0.98
C LYS A 45 14.31 13.37 2.18
N ASP A 46 14.01 14.46 2.90
CA ASP A 46 14.74 14.86 4.10
C ASP A 46 14.12 14.31 5.39
N LEU A 47 12.90 13.73 5.30
CA LEU A 47 12.14 13.23 6.45
C LEU A 47 12.10 11.70 6.54
N TYR A 48 12.08 11.01 5.39
CA TYR A 48 11.77 9.59 5.31
C TYR A 48 12.80 8.84 4.48
N MET A 49 12.97 7.54 4.74
CA MET A 49 13.68 6.68 3.81
C MET A 49 12.95 6.64 2.44
N PRO A 50 13.68 6.39 1.35
CA PRO A 50 13.09 6.35 0.01
C PRO A 50 11.92 5.37 -0.12
N PHE A 51 10.90 5.76 -0.90
CA PHE A 51 9.71 4.95 -1.17
C PHE A 51 9.83 4.08 -2.44
N ASP A 52 11.00 4.05 -3.07
CA ASP A 52 11.27 3.20 -4.24
C ASP A 52 11.25 1.70 -3.91
N CYS A 53 11.30 1.35 -2.62
CA CYS A 53 11.18 -0.01 -2.11
C CYS A 53 9.74 -0.42 -1.74
N LEU A 54 8.76 0.47 -1.91
CA LEU A 54 7.35 0.19 -1.61
C LEU A 54 6.43 0.49 -2.80
N LEU A 55 5.38 -0.33 -2.93
CA LEU A 55 4.25 -0.10 -3.81
C LEU A 55 2.97 0.02 -2.96
N PHE A 56 2.51 1.24 -2.74
CA PHE A 56 1.32 1.49 -1.93
C PHE A 56 0.02 1.21 -2.69
N PHE A 57 -0.98 0.65 -2.01
CA PHE A 57 -2.28 0.33 -2.61
C PHE A 57 -3.50 0.66 -1.74
N ALA A 58 -3.30 1.05 -0.48
CA ALA A 58 -4.35 1.45 0.44
C ALA A 58 -3.83 2.45 1.48
N ASP A 59 -4.72 3.26 2.05
CA ASP A 59 -4.43 4.08 3.23
C ASP A 59 -5.19 3.59 4.46
N GLY A 60 -4.62 3.85 5.63
CA GLY A 60 -5.22 3.54 6.92
C GLY A 60 -6.13 4.63 7.49
N GLY A 61 -6.39 5.72 6.76
CA GLY A 61 -7.17 6.86 7.23
C GLY A 61 -6.49 7.75 8.28
N ASN A 62 -5.30 7.38 8.76
CA ASN A 62 -4.52 8.12 9.76
C ASN A 62 -3.17 8.64 9.23
N GLY A 63 -2.96 8.60 7.91
CA GLY A 63 -1.69 8.95 7.27
C GLY A 63 -0.77 7.75 7.01
N ASN A 64 -1.00 6.61 7.66
CA ASN A 64 -0.26 5.38 7.35
C ASN A 64 -0.72 4.78 6.02
N LEU A 65 0.22 4.17 5.30
CA LEU A 65 -0.04 3.58 3.98
C LEU A 65 0.36 2.12 3.96
N PHE A 66 -0.45 1.30 3.29
CA PHE A 66 -0.18 -0.12 3.09
C PHE A 66 0.40 -0.38 1.71
N GLY A 67 1.40 -1.24 1.64
CA GLY A 67 2.08 -1.53 0.40
C GLY A 67 2.84 -2.85 0.37
N TYR A 68 3.19 -3.25 -0.84
CA TYR A 68 4.09 -4.37 -1.10
C TYR A 68 5.54 -3.91 -1.04
N SER A 69 6.42 -4.80 -0.60
CA SER A 69 7.86 -4.62 -0.81
C SER A 69 8.21 -4.85 -2.29
N ILE A 70 8.96 -3.93 -2.88
CA ILE A 70 9.43 -4.02 -4.26
C ILE A 70 10.95 -3.88 -4.32
N LEU A 71 11.57 -4.60 -5.26
CA LEU A 71 12.96 -4.42 -5.62
C LEU A 71 13.02 -4.26 -7.14
N ASN A 72 13.61 -3.15 -7.61
CA ASN A 72 13.69 -2.81 -9.03
C ASN A 72 12.34 -2.84 -9.75
N GLY A 73 11.27 -2.40 -9.06
CA GLY A 73 9.92 -2.34 -9.61
C GLY A 73 9.20 -3.69 -9.72
N ILE A 74 9.71 -4.74 -9.08
CA ILE A 74 9.13 -6.07 -9.01
C ILE A 74 8.77 -6.39 -7.55
N VAL A 75 7.54 -6.83 -7.30
CA VAL A 75 7.12 -7.33 -5.98
C VAL A 75 7.87 -8.60 -5.67
N GLN A 76 8.50 -8.65 -4.49
CA GLN A 76 9.36 -9.77 -4.10
C GLN A 76 8.57 -10.90 -3.42
N ARG A 77 7.53 -10.54 -2.67
CA ARG A 77 6.64 -11.42 -1.90
C ARG A 77 5.26 -10.80 -1.82
N ASP A 78 4.26 -11.63 -1.58
CA ASP A 78 2.86 -11.19 -1.38
C ASP A 78 2.63 -10.53 -0.01
N ASP A 79 3.67 -10.45 0.81
CA ASP A 79 3.68 -9.77 2.11
C ASP A 79 3.27 -8.29 1.99
N ILE A 80 2.35 -7.90 2.87
CA ILE A 80 1.86 -6.53 3.01
C ILE A 80 2.53 -5.89 4.20
N TYR A 81 3.01 -4.67 3.99
CA TYR A 81 3.65 -3.82 4.99
C TYR A 81 2.82 -2.56 5.22
N VAL A 82 2.88 -2.03 6.43
CA VAL A 82 2.44 -0.67 6.76
C VAL A 82 3.65 0.23 6.90
N TRP A 83 3.60 1.39 6.25
CA TRP A 83 4.47 2.52 6.53
C TRP A 83 3.78 3.44 7.54
N ASN A 84 4.44 3.70 8.67
CA ASN A 84 3.99 4.63 9.68
C ASN A 84 4.54 6.03 9.40
N HIS A 85 3.64 7.00 9.20
CA HIS A 85 4.02 8.36 8.79
C HIS A 85 4.68 9.19 9.91
N GLU A 86 4.52 8.81 11.17
CA GLU A 86 5.04 9.55 12.33
C GLU A 86 6.50 9.19 12.61
N ASN A 87 6.88 7.92 12.43
CA ASN A 87 8.20 7.42 12.80
C ASN A 87 8.96 6.71 11.68
N ASP A 88 8.42 6.71 10.46
CA ASP A 88 9.00 6.11 9.25
C ASP A 88 9.22 4.58 9.32
N SER A 89 8.66 3.90 10.32
CA SER A 89 8.76 2.44 10.40
C SER A 89 7.98 1.75 9.28
N ARG A 90 8.50 0.62 8.82
CA ARG A 90 7.93 -0.21 7.75
C ARG A 90 7.76 -1.62 8.30
N THR A 91 6.54 -1.96 8.71
CA THR A 91 6.28 -3.17 9.51
C THR A 91 5.39 -4.12 8.73
N TRP A 92 5.71 -5.42 8.77
CA TRP A 92 4.89 -6.45 8.16
C TRP A 92 3.54 -6.54 8.88
N VAL A 93 2.44 -6.66 8.13
CA VAL A 93 1.07 -6.74 8.70
C VAL A 93 0.28 -7.95 8.23
N ALA A 94 0.56 -8.48 7.03
CA ALA A 94 -0.15 -9.64 6.51
C ALA A 94 0.67 -10.38 5.44
N PRO A 95 0.48 -11.71 5.27
CA PRO A 95 1.22 -12.51 4.29
C PRO A 95 0.68 -12.44 2.85
N SER A 96 -0.49 -11.85 2.63
CA SER A 96 -1.12 -11.73 1.30
C SER A 96 -2.17 -10.61 1.28
N LEU A 97 -2.59 -10.21 0.08
CA LEU A 97 -3.68 -9.24 -0.11
C LEU A 97 -4.98 -9.76 0.52
N GLU A 98 -5.35 -11.01 0.24
CA GLU A 98 -6.57 -11.61 0.81
C GLU A 98 -6.55 -11.61 2.34
N THR A 99 -5.40 -11.97 2.93
CA THR A 99 -5.24 -12.00 4.38
C THR A 99 -5.29 -10.59 4.97
N PHE A 100 -4.67 -9.62 4.31
CA PHE A 100 -4.75 -8.22 4.66
C PHE A 100 -6.21 -7.75 4.72
N MET A 101 -6.99 -7.98 3.66
CA MET A 101 -8.39 -7.54 3.61
C MET A 101 -9.21 -8.13 4.76
N LYS A 102 -9.06 -9.44 5.01
CA LYS A 102 -9.74 -10.14 6.11
C LYS A 102 -9.34 -9.59 7.49
N TRP A 103 -8.04 -9.41 7.72
CA TRP A 103 -7.54 -8.95 9.02
C TRP A 103 -7.83 -7.47 9.27
N TRP A 104 -7.84 -6.66 8.21
CA TRP A 104 -8.21 -5.25 8.30
C TRP A 104 -9.69 -5.09 8.64
N GLU A 105 -10.57 -5.78 7.92
CA GLU A 105 -12.03 -5.75 8.18
C GLU A 105 -12.38 -6.29 9.56
N SER A 106 -11.67 -7.31 10.05
CA SER A 106 -11.89 -7.86 11.39
C SER A 106 -11.29 -7.02 12.52
N GLY A 107 -10.58 -5.93 12.22
CA GLY A 107 -9.86 -5.11 13.20
C GLY A 107 -8.63 -5.80 13.83
N LYS A 108 -8.11 -6.86 13.20
CA LYS A 108 -6.89 -7.55 13.67
C LYS A 108 -5.63 -6.74 13.38
N ILE A 109 -5.63 -5.97 12.30
CA ILE A 109 -4.55 -5.01 12.03
C ILE A 109 -4.89 -3.72 12.79
N THR A 110 -3.95 -3.26 13.61
CA THR A 110 -4.05 -2.01 14.37
C THR A 110 -2.90 -1.09 13.98
N ILE A 111 -3.19 0.17 13.69
CA ILE A 111 -2.22 1.14 13.15
C ILE A 111 -2.36 2.52 13.78
#